data_AF-A0A2S9YP19-F1
#
_entry.id   AF-A0A2S9YP19-F1
#
_cell.length_a   1.000
_cell.length_b   1.000
_cell.length_c   1.000
_cell.angle_alpha   90.00
_cell.angle_beta   90.00
_cell.angle_gamma   90.00
#
_symmetry.space_group_name_H-M   'P 1'
#
loop_
_entity.id
_entity.type
_entity.pdbx_description
1 polymer ?
#
loop_
_entity_poly.entity_id
_entity_poly.type
_entity_poly.pdbx_seq_one_letter_code
_entity_poly.pdbx_strand_id
1 'polypeptide(L)'
;MTQPRPPWDTQPSAAPARVSRSEAELLTLTRSILTPGPSYLPALRQHPKRIARITAIGPTAMRLLQQTLARGVSFEILRRGGWQTRRTLVDGQPKRGRLWQRHPTLPPLRFGPASFELLAWLRSEDVGAPTRALPHMTAGGVAPSLADELLHYFAAEHILRAGGDLHQPAFIHSGLCQLGYADALADQQPLPPLDLRPLVEGDGAIILEALQPELAARWVAMEQAKGEVGRVDVMTQIGQAQAQALSSLFRAIDRVTPARRDLAGFVAEAARDLLARGPERRCPDHRWWIAGLDLRAPLSARQAAFVGAAAFLRALGTLGVWIDQAGLVPHFDDDYEAAQLLLSTWTYLHRAREPTAPPPQRNRDQPQLPAAILDRAKLLANQLESLHSLGVPS
;
A
#
# COMPACT_ATOMS: atom_id res chain seq x y z
N MET A 1 27.64 28.57 25.24
CA MET A 1 28.65 28.50 24.16
C MET A 1 27.93 28.35 22.83
N THR A 2 27.79 29.46 22.10
CA THR A 2 27.10 29.55 20.81
C THR A 2 28.09 29.16 19.71
N GLN A 3 27.91 28.01 19.06
CA GLN A 3 28.74 27.69 17.90
C GLN A 3 28.44 28.68 16.76
N PRO A 4 29.47 29.28 16.13
CA PRO A 4 29.28 30.18 15.00
C PRO A 4 28.65 29.40 13.84
N ARG A 5 27.52 29.92 13.32
CA ARG A 5 26.93 29.41 12.08
C ARG A 5 27.98 29.52 10.97
N PRO A 6 28.26 28.45 10.22
CA PRO A 6 29.15 28.54 9.07
C PRO A 6 28.59 29.55 8.07
N PRO A 7 29.45 30.37 7.43
CA PRO A 7 29.04 31.30 6.40
C PRO A 7 28.39 30.51 5.27
N TRP A 8 27.14 30.81 4.96
CA TRP A 8 26.48 30.24 3.79
C TRP A 8 27.12 30.95 2.60
N ASP A 9 28.13 30.32 2.01
CA ASP A 9 28.70 30.78 0.75
C ASP A 9 27.56 30.97 -0.24
N THR A 10 27.25 32.23 -0.52
CA THR A 10 26.35 32.67 -1.58
C THR A 10 27.00 32.35 -2.91
N GLN A 11 26.98 31.07 -3.30
CA GLN A 11 27.37 30.67 -4.63
C GLN A 11 26.55 31.46 -5.66
N PRO A 12 27.20 32.09 -6.65
CA PRO A 12 26.51 32.87 -7.67
C PRO A 12 25.45 31.98 -8.34
N SER A 13 24.25 32.55 -8.50
CA SER A 13 23.11 31.89 -9.15
C SER A 13 23.52 31.42 -10.54
N ALA A 14 23.84 30.12 -10.66
CA ALA A 14 24.21 29.53 -11.93
C ALA A 14 23.05 29.73 -12.91
N ALA A 15 23.35 30.23 -14.12
CA ALA A 15 22.35 30.40 -15.16
C ALA A 15 21.52 29.12 -15.33
N PRO A 16 20.19 29.22 -15.55
CA PRO A 16 19.33 28.05 -15.62
C PRO A 16 19.82 27.08 -16.71
N ALA A 17 19.96 25.81 -16.34
CA ALA A 17 20.43 24.77 -17.25
C ALA A 17 19.53 24.70 -18.49
N ARG A 18 20.13 24.79 -19.69
CA ARG A 18 19.42 24.70 -20.95
C ARG A 18 19.16 23.23 -21.29
N VAL A 19 17.90 22.87 -21.48
CA VAL A 19 17.44 21.54 -21.92
C VAL A 19 16.44 21.73 -23.07
N SER A 20 16.29 20.72 -23.91
CA SER A 20 15.28 20.72 -24.96
C SER A 20 13.87 20.76 -24.37
N ARG A 21 12.88 21.15 -25.19
CA ARG A 21 11.48 21.19 -24.76
C ARG A 21 10.96 19.83 -24.29
N SER A 22 11.28 18.76 -25.01
CA SER A 22 10.87 17.39 -24.65
C SER A 22 11.48 16.92 -23.32
N GLU A 23 12.72 17.31 -23.02
CA GLU A 23 13.36 17.03 -21.73
C GLU A 23 12.74 17.85 -20.60
N ALA A 24 12.41 19.13 -20.85
CA ALA A 24 11.73 19.97 -19.88
C ALA A 24 10.34 19.42 -19.52
N GLU A 25 9.59 18.91 -20.50
CA GLU A 25 8.31 18.22 -20.30
C GLU A 25 8.47 16.96 -19.45
N LEU A 26 9.48 16.14 -19.73
CA LEU A 26 9.79 14.94 -18.94
C LEU A 26 10.13 15.30 -17.48
N LEU A 27 10.99 16.29 -17.26
CA LEU A 27 11.36 16.77 -15.91
C LEU A 27 10.15 17.34 -15.15
N THR A 28 9.25 18.03 -15.86
CA THR A 28 8.00 18.56 -15.28
C THR A 28 7.07 17.43 -14.87
N LEU A 29 6.91 16.41 -15.73
CA LEU A 29 6.17 15.19 -15.41
C LEU A 29 6.76 14.50 -14.17
N THR A 30 8.08 14.30 -14.10
CA THR A 30 8.72 13.68 -12.93
C THR A 30 8.41 14.44 -11.64
N ARG A 31 8.52 15.77 -11.65
CA ARG A 31 8.18 16.60 -10.47
C ARG A 31 6.72 16.45 -10.07
N SER A 32 5.81 16.36 -11.04
CA SER A 32 4.38 16.18 -10.76
C SER A 32 4.05 14.86 -10.08
N ILE A 33 4.77 13.79 -10.42
CA ILE A 33 4.61 12.47 -9.78
C ILE A 33 5.07 12.55 -8.31
N LEU A 34 6.19 13.24 -8.06
CA LEU A 34 6.84 13.31 -6.75
C LEU A 34 6.38 14.46 -5.85
N THR A 35 5.55 15.36 -6.35
CA THR A 35 5.05 16.51 -5.58
C THR A 35 3.60 16.70 -5.96
N PRO A 36 2.66 16.02 -5.26
CA PRO A 36 1.24 16.15 -5.55
C PRO A 36 0.81 17.60 -5.34
N GLY A 37 0.50 18.27 -6.46
CA GLY A 37 -0.07 19.61 -6.51
C GLY A 37 -1.33 19.60 -7.38
N PRO A 38 -2.26 20.54 -7.15
CA PRO A 38 -3.56 20.57 -7.84
C PRO A 38 -3.45 20.73 -9.37
N SER A 39 -2.31 21.17 -9.89
CA SER A 39 -2.20 21.73 -11.24
C SER A 39 -1.87 20.73 -12.36
N TYR A 40 -1.61 19.45 -12.10
CA TYR A 40 -0.99 18.58 -13.14
C TYR A 40 -1.71 17.27 -13.49
N LEU A 41 -2.85 16.95 -12.85
CA LEU A 41 -3.75 15.89 -13.33
C LEU A 41 -4.14 16.04 -14.83
N PRO A 42 -4.28 17.26 -15.40
CA PRO A 42 -4.58 17.40 -16.82
C PRO A 42 -3.52 16.80 -17.74
N ALA A 43 -2.24 16.75 -17.34
CA ALA A 43 -1.19 16.27 -18.22
C ALA A 43 -1.26 14.76 -18.48
N LEU A 44 -1.80 13.96 -17.54
CA LEU A 44 -2.04 12.53 -17.76
C LEU A 44 -3.39 12.28 -18.45
N ARG A 45 -4.37 13.18 -18.28
CA ARG A 45 -5.73 13.06 -18.85
C ARG A 45 -5.85 13.52 -20.31
N GLN A 46 -4.79 14.05 -20.92
CA GLN A 46 -4.86 14.64 -22.25
C GLN A 46 -4.80 13.59 -23.37
N HIS A 47 -5.93 13.52 -24.11
CA HIS A 47 -6.20 13.12 -25.51
C HIS A 47 -5.02 12.61 -26.36
N PRO A 48 -5.27 11.71 -27.35
CA PRO A 48 -4.27 10.91 -28.06
C PRO A 48 -3.00 11.69 -28.39
N LYS A 49 -1.98 11.50 -27.56
CA LYS A 49 -0.68 12.13 -27.74
C LYS A 49 0.05 11.40 -28.85
N ARG A 50 0.06 11.97 -30.05
CA ARG A 50 1.01 11.58 -31.11
C ARG A 50 2.41 12.12 -30.81
N ILE A 51 2.87 11.97 -29.57
CA ILE A 51 4.20 12.42 -29.15
C ILE A 51 5.16 11.25 -29.30
N ALA A 52 6.22 11.44 -30.08
CA ALA A 52 7.28 10.44 -30.20
C ALA A 52 7.85 10.08 -28.82
N ARG A 53 7.98 8.77 -28.56
CA ARG A 53 8.59 8.25 -27.33
C ARG A 53 10.05 8.71 -27.28
N ILE A 54 10.47 9.21 -26.13
CA ILE A 54 11.86 9.57 -25.90
C ILE A 54 12.64 8.29 -25.64
N THR A 55 13.66 8.03 -26.44
CA THR A 55 14.58 6.89 -26.27
C THR A 55 15.87 7.29 -25.54
N ALA A 56 16.25 8.57 -25.62
CA ALA A 56 17.43 9.12 -24.96
C ALA A 56 17.21 10.59 -24.58
N ILE A 57 17.88 11.03 -23.52
CA ILE A 57 17.97 12.44 -23.12
C ILE A 57 19.45 12.83 -22.95
N GLY A 58 19.74 14.11 -23.15
CA GLY A 58 21.09 14.65 -23.00
C GLY A 58 21.61 14.55 -21.55
N PRO A 59 22.94 14.61 -21.36
CA PRO A 59 23.58 14.41 -20.06
C PRO A 59 23.13 15.42 -19.00
N THR A 60 22.86 16.67 -19.41
CA THR A 60 22.34 17.72 -18.51
C THR A 60 20.94 17.37 -18.00
N ALA A 61 20.03 16.98 -18.90
CA ALA A 61 18.67 16.59 -18.53
C ALA A 61 18.68 15.31 -17.67
N MET A 62 19.53 14.34 -17.98
CA MET A 62 19.69 13.12 -17.19
C MET A 62 20.14 13.43 -15.76
N ARG A 63 21.15 14.30 -15.59
CA ARG A 63 21.61 14.72 -14.26
C ARG A 63 20.50 15.42 -13.46
N LEU A 64 19.73 16.30 -14.11
CA LEU A 64 18.58 16.95 -13.49
C LEU A 64 17.48 15.95 -13.12
N LEU A 65 17.24 14.95 -13.96
CA LEU A 65 16.26 13.90 -13.71
C LEU A 65 16.66 13.07 -12.49
N GLN A 66 17.91 12.61 -12.43
CA GLN A 66 18.45 11.87 -11.28
C GLN A 66 18.35 12.67 -9.99
N GLN A 67 18.71 13.96 -10.01
CA GLN A 67 18.58 14.85 -8.84
C GLN A 67 17.13 15.05 -8.42
N THR A 68 16.22 15.18 -9.40
CA THR A 68 14.77 15.35 -9.14
C THR A 68 14.20 14.09 -8.51
N LEU A 69 14.52 12.91 -9.06
CA LEU A 69 14.09 11.62 -8.54
C LEU A 69 14.61 11.39 -7.13
N ALA A 70 15.91 11.57 -6.90
CA ALA A 70 16.52 11.38 -5.59
C ALA A 70 15.88 12.27 -4.52
N ARG A 71 15.75 13.58 -4.78
CA ARG A 71 15.14 14.51 -3.82
C ARG A 71 13.65 14.27 -3.63
N GLY A 72 12.91 14.07 -4.72
CA GLY A 72 11.46 13.93 -4.68
C GLY A 72 11.01 12.63 -4.03
N VAL A 73 11.66 11.50 -4.32
CA VAL A 73 11.34 10.22 -3.67
C VAL A 73 11.68 10.25 -2.19
N SER A 74 12.83 10.81 -1.79
CA SER A 74 13.14 11.00 -0.37
C SER A 74 12.09 11.88 0.32
N PHE A 75 11.65 12.96 -0.31
CA PHE A 75 10.58 13.81 0.21
C PHE A 75 9.25 13.06 0.34
N GLU A 76 8.87 12.25 -0.64
CA GLU A 76 7.65 11.45 -0.60
C GLU A 76 7.68 10.38 0.49
N ILE A 77 8.81 9.68 0.68
CA ILE A 77 8.99 8.72 1.78
C ILE A 77 8.79 9.41 3.13
N LEU A 78 9.38 10.60 3.30
CA LEU A 78 9.18 11.39 4.51
C LEU A 78 7.70 11.72 4.67
N ARG A 79 7.06 12.34 3.66
CA ARG A 79 5.66 12.79 3.67
C ARG A 79 4.67 11.67 4.03
N ARG A 80 4.87 10.47 3.47
CA ARG A 80 3.97 9.32 3.61
C ARG A 80 4.09 8.56 4.93
N GLY A 81 5.07 8.90 5.76
CA GLY A 81 5.18 8.30 7.10
C GLY A 81 6.59 8.34 7.70
N GLY A 82 7.63 8.55 6.90
CA GLY A 82 9.01 8.59 7.39
C GLY A 82 9.28 9.66 8.45
N TRP A 83 8.50 10.75 8.47
CA TRP A 83 8.60 11.80 9.50
C TRP A 83 7.96 11.44 10.84
N GLN A 84 7.09 10.43 10.88
CA GLN A 84 6.34 10.06 12.08
C GLN A 84 7.23 9.31 13.09
N THR A 85 7.04 9.63 14.37
CA THR A 85 7.68 8.88 15.45
C THR A 85 6.95 7.55 15.64
N ARG A 86 7.60 6.44 15.28
CA ARG A 86 7.09 5.07 15.43
C ARG A 86 8.07 4.20 16.22
N ARG A 87 7.58 3.08 16.75
CA ARG A 87 8.39 2.03 17.38
C ARG A 87 8.38 0.82 16.45
N THR A 88 9.54 0.39 15.98
CA THR A 88 9.71 -0.66 14.97
C THR A 88 10.93 -1.52 15.31
N LEU A 89 11.08 -2.67 14.64
CA LEU A 89 12.27 -3.51 14.83
C LEU A 89 13.41 -3.05 13.94
N VAL A 90 14.59 -2.88 14.54
CA VAL A 90 15.84 -2.61 13.85
C VAL A 90 16.89 -3.52 14.45
N ASP A 91 17.44 -4.42 13.65
CA ASP A 91 18.39 -5.45 14.09
C ASP A 91 17.85 -6.31 15.24
N GLY A 92 16.56 -6.69 15.15
CA GLY A 92 15.84 -7.45 16.18
C GLY A 92 15.44 -6.64 17.42
N GLN A 93 15.90 -5.40 17.55
CA GLN A 93 15.66 -4.58 18.73
C GLN A 93 14.60 -3.49 18.47
N PRO A 94 13.66 -3.26 19.41
CA PRO A 94 12.65 -2.23 19.25
C PRO A 94 13.27 -0.84 19.38
N LYS A 95 13.29 -0.07 18.29
CA LYS A 95 13.75 1.33 18.29
C LYS A 95 12.58 2.28 18.09
N ARG A 96 12.57 3.39 18.85
CA ARG A 96 11.60 4.48 18.71
C ARG A 96 12.28 5.71 18.14
N GLY A 97 11.62 6.36 17.19
CA GLY A 97 12.12 7.59 16.58
C GLY A 97 11.40 7.86 15.27
N ARG A 98 11.88 8.81 14.47
CA ARG A 98 11.56 8.97 13.05
C ARG A 98 12.43 8.04 12.21
N LEU A 99 12.15 7.88 10.91
CA LEU A 99 12.86 6.90 10.08
C LEU A 99 14.39 7.04 10.15
N TRP A 100 14.91 8.25 9.99
CA TRP A 100 16.35 8.55 10.04
C TRP A 100 16.95 8.56 11.45
N GLN A 101 16.12 8.51 12.50
CA GLN A 101 16.59 8.35 13.88
C GLN A 101 16.73 6.87 14.23
N ARG A 102 15.89 6.01 13.63
CA ARG A 102 15.92 4.56 13.82
C ARG A 102 16.99 3.89 12.94
N HIS A 103 17.15 4.40 11.72
CA HIS A 103 18.08 3.91 10.70
C HIS A 103 19.19 4.94 10.44
N PRO A 104 20.42 4.75 10.94
CA PRO A 104 21.52 5.70 10.75
C PRO A 104 21.87 5.92 9.27
N THR A 105 21.77 4.85 8.48
CA THR A 105 21.97 4.87 7.03
C THR A 105 20.65 4.58 6.35
N LEU A 106 20.14 5.53 5.57
CA LEU A 106 18.97 5.32 4.74
C LEU A 106 19.36 4.59 3.44
N PRO A 107 18.43 3.81 2.85
CA PRO A 107 18.67 3.11 1.60
C PRO A 107 19.19 4.03 0.48
N PRO A 108 20.29 3.67 -0.20
CA PRO A 108 20.71 4.39 -1.39
C PRO A 108 19.73 4.11 -2.54
N LEU A 109 18.85 5.06 -2.82
CA LEU A 109 17.88 4.96 -3.91
C LEU A 109 18.58 5.10 -5.28
N ARG A 110 18.80 3.96 -5.94
CA ARG A 110 19.41 3.88 -7.27
C ARG A 110 18.35 3.63 -8.34
N PHE A 111 17.98 4.68 -9.07
CA PHE A 111 17.02 4.56 -10.17
C PHE A 111 17.68 3.89 -11.38
N GLY A 112 17.05 2.83 -11.88
CA GLY A 112 17.47 2.08 -13.04
C GLY A 112 16.80 2.54 -14.33
N PRO A 113 16.99 1.79 -15.43
CA PRO A 113 16.36 2.11 -16.72
C PRO A 113 14.83 2.01 -16.65
N ALA A 114 14.27 1.20 -15.75
CA ALA A 114 12.82 1.05 -15.58
C ALA A 114 12.14 2.38 -15.18
N SER A 115 12.78 3.19 -14.33
CA SER A 115 12.29 4.54 -14.01
C SER A 115 12.20 5.45 -15.24
N PHE A 116 13.21 5.42 -16.10
CA PHE A 116 13.20 6.20 -17.33
C PHE A 116 12.15 5.69 -18.32
N GLU A 117 12.01 4.36 -18.44
CA GLU A 117 11.00 3.73 -19.29
C GLU A 117 9.58 4.10 -18.86
N LEU A 118 9.28 4.08 -17.55
CA LEU A 118 8.02 4.54 -16.98
C LEU A 118 7.74 6.01 -17.33
N LEU A 119 8.70 6.91 -17.14
CA LEU A 119 8.52 8.33 -17.44
C LEU A 119 8.35 8.59 -18.95
N ALA A 120 9.09 7.87 -19.79
CA ALA A 120 8.94 7.95 -21.24
C ALA A 120 7.57 7.41 -21.70
N TRP A 121 7.08 6.33 -21.07
CA TRP A 121 5.76 5.76 -21.31
C TRP A 121 4.66 6.74 -20.90
N LEU A 122 4.67 7.25 -19.66
CA LEU A 122 3.71 8.24 -19.16
C LEU A 122 3.65 9.52 -20.01
N ARG A 123 4.76 9.91 -20.63
CA ARG A 123 4.81 11.06 -21.53
C ARG A 123 4.14 10.78 -22.88
N SER A 124 4.29 9.56 -23.41
CA SER A 124 3.93 9.24 -24.80
C SER A 124 2.63 8.47 -24.97
N GLU A 125 2.15 7.79 -23.93
CA GLU A 125 0.93 6.98 -23.97
C GLU A 125 -0.24 7.71 -23.30
N ASP A 126 -1.46 7.34 -23.71
CA ASP A 126 -2.68 7.65 -22.98
C ASP A 126 -2.86 6.58 -21.90
N VAL A 127 -2.81 6.96 -20.63
CA VAL A 127 -2.88 6.00 -19.53
C VAL A 127 -4.25 5.32 -19.41
N GLY A 128 -5.31 5.91 -19.98
CA GLY A 128 -6.66 5.32 -20.00
C GLY A 128 -6.88 4.28 -21.10
N ALA A 129 -6.08 4.35 -22.17
CA ALA A 129 -6.13 3.41 -23.29
C ALA A 129 -4.73 3.27 -23.91
N PRO A 130 -3.77 2.67 -23.17
CA PRO A 130 -2.38 2.62 -23.63
C PRO A 130 -2.28 1.74 -24.87
N THR A 131 -1.60 2.25 -25.90
CA THR A 131 -1.37 1.48 -27.14
C THR A 131 -0.17 0.57 -26.98
N ARG A 132 0.77 0.93 -26.11
CA ARG A 132 1.96 0.13 -25.80
C ARG A 132 1.97 -0.30 -24.35
N ALA A 133 2.33 -1.56 -24.14
CA ALA A 133 2.59 -2.09 -22.81
C ALA A 133 3.84 -1.44 -22.19
N LEU A 134 3.77 -1.11 -20.90
CA LEU A 134 4.95 -0.81 -20.10
C LEU A 134 5.59 -2.14 -19.63
N PRO A 135 6.77 -2.52 -20.14
CA PRO A 135 7.36 -3.82 -19.83
C PRO A 135 7.83 -3.89 -18.36
N HIS A 136 7.72 -5.06 -17.75
CA HIS A 136 8.22 -5.29 -16.38
C HIS A 136 9.76 -5.27 -16.31
N MET A 137 10.39 -5.91 -17.29
CA MET A 137 11.83 -5.93 -17.42
C MET A 137 12.26 -4.93 -18.49
N THR A 138 13.34 -4.23 -18.21
CA THR A 138 13.98 -3.34 -19.19
C THR A 138 14.49 -4.16 -20.38
N ALA A 139 14.81 -3.49 -21.50
CA ALA A 139 15.30 -4.16 -22.71
C ALA A 139 16.54 -5.06 -22.50
N GLY A 140 17.28 -4.89 -21.40
CA GLY A 140 18.43 -5.73 -21.01
C GLY A 140 18.10 -6.89 -20.07
N GLY A 141 16.82 -7.16 -19.77
CA GLY A 141 16.44 -8.20 -18.81
C GLY A 141 16.84 -7.87 -17.36
N VAL A 142 17.02 -6.58 -17.04
CA VAL A 142 17.35 -6.14 -15.68
C VAL A 142 16.05 -5.92 -14.92
N ALA A 143 15.93 -6.57 -13.76
CA ALA A 143 14.81 -6.40 -12.85
C ALA A 143 14.77 -4.96 -12.27
N PRO A 144 13.58 -4.40 -11.99
CA PRO A 144 13.45 -3.10 -11.35
C PRO A 144 14.22 -3.03 -10.02
N SER A 145 14.89 -1.91 -9.77
CA SER A 145 15.46 -1.65 -8.44
C SER A 145 14.37 -1.27 -7.45
N LEU A 146 14.70 -1.25 -6.15
CA LEU A 146 13.78 -0.73 -5.12
C LEU A 146 13.34 0.73 -5.38
N ALA A 147 14.21 1.54 -5.97
CA ALA A 147 13.88 2.92 -6.33
C ALA A 147 12.93 2.99 -7.54
N ASP A 148 13.07 2.05 -8.49
CA ASP A 148 12.14 1.90 -9.60
C ASP A 148 10.76 1.44 -9.10
N GLU A 149 10.71 0.43 -8.22
CA GLU A 149 9.48 -0.05 -7.56
C GLU A 149 8.73 1.10 -6.84
N LEU A 150 9.46 1.94 -6.12
CA LEU A 150 8.90 3.13 -5.46
C LEU A 150 8.31 4.13 -6.46
N LEU A 151 8.99 4.36 -7.58
CA LEU A 151 8.49 5.27 -8.60
C LEU A 151 7.24 4.72 -9.27
N HIS A 152 7.17 3.41 -9.56
CA HIS A 152 5.96 2.75 -10.03
C HIS A 152 4.81 2.91 -9.03
N TYR A 153 5.06 2.65 -7.75
CA TYR A 153 4.07 2.79 -6.68
C TYR A 153 3.51 4.22 -6.58
N PHE A 154 4.36 5.25 -6.71
CA PHE A 154 3.90 6.64 -6.71
C PHE A 154 3.18 7.03 -8.01
N ALA A 155 3.63 6.53 -9.16
CA ALA A 155 2.97 6.76 -10.43
C ALA A 155 1.57 6.14 -10.47
N ALA A 156 1.37 4.97 -9.86
CA ALA A 156 0.09 4.27 -9.85
C ALA A 156 -1.06 5.13 -9.30
N GLU A 157 -0.83 5.89 -8.22
CA GLU A 157 -1.81 6.85 -7.67
C GLU A 157 -2.25 7.89 -8.72
N HIS A 158 -1.29 8.43 -9.47
CA HIS A 158 -1.56 9.46 -10.46
C HIS A 158 -2.24 8.89 -11.71
N ILE A 159 -1.87 7.68 -12.12
CA ILE A 159 -2.52 6.95 -13.22
C ILE A 159 -3.99 6.71 -12.87
N LEU A 160 -4.29 6.16 -11.69
CA LEU A 160 -5.67 5.91 -11.25
C LEU A 160 -6.48 7.20 -11.15
N ARG A 161 -5.91 8.27 -10.59
CA ARG A 161 -6.58 9.58 -10.55
C ARG A 161 -6.83 10.15 -11.94
N ALA A 162 -6.01 9.80 -12.93
CA ALA A 162 -6.22 10.17 -14.32
C ALA A 162 -7.30 9.31 -15.02
N GLY A 163 -7.84 8.29 -14.34
CA GLY A 163 -8.73 7.30 -14.96
C GLY A 163 -7.97 6.26 -15.80
N GLY A 164 -6.68 6.11 -15.54
CA GLY A 164 -5.80 5.19 -16.24
C GLY A 164 -5.84 3.77 -15.72
N ASP A 165 -5.24 2.87 -16.49
CA ASP A 165 -5.21 1.44 -16.24
C ASP A 165 -3.85 0.99 -15.67
N LEU A 166 -3.89 0.23 -14.57
CA LEU A 166 -2.71 -0.37 -13.94
C LEU A 166 -2.40 -1.79 -14.43
N HIS A 167 -3.18 -2.38 -15.34
CA HIS A 167 -2.91 -3.72 -15.90
C HIS A 167 -1.74 -3.74 -16.90
N GLN A 168 -0.68 -2.99 -16.60
CA GLN A 168 0.59 -3.03 -17.31
C GLN A 168 1.53 -4.04 -16.64
N PRO A 169 2.35 -4.77 -17.41
CA PRO A 169 3.30 -5.74 -16.85
C PRO A 169 4.16 -5.18 -15.72
N ALA A 170 4.64 -3.94 -15.82
CA ALA A 170 5.46 -3.31 -14.78
C ALA A 170 4.74 -3.15 -13.43
N PHE A 171 3.45 -2.83 -13.41
CA PHE A 171 2.69 -2.67 -12.16
C PHE A 171 2.23 -4.02 -11.61
N ILE A 172 1.81 -4.95 -12.49
CA ILE A 172 1.38 -6.30 -12.10
C ILE A 172 2.52 -7.05 -11.39
N HIS A 173 3.78 -6.86 -11.81
CA HIS A 173 4.94 -7.52 -11.21
C HIS A 173 5.62 -6.71 -10.11
N SER A 174 5.15 -5.47 -9.84
CA SER A 174 5.69 -4.63 -8.78
C SER A 174 5.11 -5.04 -7.43
N GLY A 175 5.99 -5.43 -6.50
CA GLY A 175 5.59 -5.86 -5.16
C GLY A 175 4.89 -4.74 -4.38
N LEU A 176 5.38 -3.50 -4.50
CA LEU A 176 4.72 -2.35 -3.85
C LEU A 176 3.37 -2.03 -4.48
N CYS A 177 3.22 -2.18 -5.80
CA CYS A 177 1.94 -1.94 -6.46
C CYS A 177 0.90 -2.99 -6.07
N GLN A 178 1.27 -4.28 -6.06
CA GLN A 178 0.37 -5.34 -5.57
C GLN A 178 -0.07 -5.11 -4.13
N LEU A 179 0.81 -4.59 -3.25
CA LEU A 179 0.48 -4.32 -1.85
C LEU A 179 -0.47 -3.13 -1.65
N GLY A 180 -0.33 -2.06 -2.45
CA GLY A 180 -1.11 -0.84 -2.24
C GLY A 180 -2.31 -0.62 -3.17
N TYR A 181 -2.40 -1.39 -4.26
CA TYR A 181 -3.41 -1.25 -5.31
C TYR A 181 -3.94 -2.62 -5.77
N ALA A 182 -4.09 -3.57 -4.85
CA ALA A 182 -4.57 -4.91 -5.15
C ALA A 182 -5.96 -4.91 -5.83
N ASP A 183 -6.82 -3.97 -5.45
CA ASP A 183 -8.15 -3.77 -6.04
C ASP A 183 -8.08 -3.29 -7.50
N ALA A 184 -7.18 -2.36 -7.80
CA ALA A 184 -7.02 -1.79 -9.12
C ALA A 184 -6.23 -2.69 -10.10
N LEU A 185 -5.48 -3.65 -9.58
CA LEU A 185 -4.79 -4.69 -10.35
C LEU A 185 -5.62 -5.97 -10.48
N ALA A 186 -6.82 -6.01 -9.89
CA ALA A 186 -7.70 -7.16 -9.95
C ALA A 186 -8.31 -7.32 -11.35
N ASP A 187 -8.05 -8.47 -11.96
CA ASP A 187 -8.60 -8.85 -13.26
C ASP A 187 -9.01 -10.33 -13.26
N GLN A 188 -9.51 -10.82 -14.39
CA GLN A 188 -9.84 -12.22 -14.62
C GLN A 188 -8.65 -13.15 -14.39
N GLN A 189 -7.43 -12.69 -14.67
CA GLN A 189 -6.22 -13.45 -14.37
C GLN A 189 -5.78 -13.16 -12.93
N PRO A 190 -5.49 -14.21 -12.13
CA PRO A 190 -4.97 -14.01 -10.79
C PRO A 190 -3.62 -13.30 -10.86
N LEU A 191 -3.35 -12.43 -9.88
CA LEU A 191 -2.05 -11.80 -9.75
C LEU A 191 -0.93 -12.85 -9.68
N PRO A 192 0.20 -12.62 -10.37
CA PRO A 192 1.30 -13.56 -10.30
C PRO A 192 1.85 -13.61 -8.87
N PRO A 193 2.26 -14.79 -8.39
CA PRO A 193 2.90 -14.90 -7.08
C PRO A 193 4.23 -14.15 -7.10
N LEU A 194 4.39 -13.17 -6.21
CA LEU A 194 5.63 -12.42 -6.06
C LEU A 194 6.46 -12.89 -4.87
N ASP A 195 7.78 -12.87 -5.06
CA ASP A 195 8.73 -12.93 -3.97
C ASP A 195 8.85 -11.54 -3.34
N LEU A 196 8.20 -11.35 -2.19
CA LEU A 196 8.25 -10.09 -1.44
C LEU A 196 9.40 -10.01 -0.44
N ARG A 197 10.32 -11.00 -0.40
CA ARG A 197 11.53 -10.94 0.45
C ARG A 197 12.33 -9.64 0.27
N PRO A 198 12.56 -9.12 -0.95
CA PRO A 198 13.27 -7.86 -1.14
C PRO A 198 12.60 -6.65 -0.47
N LEU A 199 11.30 -6.73 -0.13
CA LEU A 199 10.56 -5.66 0.56
C LEU A 199 10.51 -5.82 2.08
N VAL A 200 10.85 -7.00 2.62
CA VAL A 200 10.81 -7.27 4.07
C VAL A 200 12.20 -7.43 4.69
N GLU A 201 13.25 -7.41 3.85
CA GLU A 201 14.65 -7.46 4.25
C GLU A 201 15.39 -6.15 3.87
N GLY A 202 16.49 -5.87 4.58
CA GLY A 202 17.41 -4.78 4.27
C GLY A 202 16.75 -3.44 3.97
N ASP A 203 17.13 -2.84 2.85
CA ASP A 203 16.62 -1.53 2.40
C ASP A 203 15.11 -1.52 2.16
N GLY A 204 14.55 -2.62 1.65
CA GLY A 204 13.12 -2.74 1.38
C GLY A 204 12.29 -2.66 2.65
N ALA A 205 12.76 -3.30 3.74
CA ALA A 205 12.10 -3.22 5.04
C ALA A 205 11.98 -1.77 5.53
N ILE A 206 13.03 -0.96 5.36
CA ILE A 206 13.04 0.46 5.76
C ILE A 206 12.01 1.25 4.95
N ILE A 207 11.91 0.98 3.65
CA ILE A 207 10.91 1.61 2.78
C ILE A 207 9.49 1.20 3.18
N LEU A 208 9.24 -0.10 3.37
CA LEU A 208 7.93 -0.61 3.73
C LEU A 208 7.48 -0.05 5.09
N GLU A 209 8.39 0.04 6.05
CA GLU A 209 8.19 0.69 7.35
C GLU A 209 7.76 2.15 7.22
N ALA A 210 8.37 2.91 6.31
CA ALA A 210 8.02 4.30 6.06
C ALA A 210 6.66 4.47 5.37
N LEU A 211 6.27 3.50 4.53
CA LEU A 211 5.01 3.51 3.78
C LEU A 211 3.81 2.99 4.58
N GLN A 212 4.00 2.44 5.80
CA GLN A 212 2.91 1.85 6.57
C GLN A 212 1.69 2.77 6.75
N PRO A 213 1.80 4.07 7.09
CA PRO A 213 0.62 4.92 7.25
C PRO A 213 -0.19 5.08 5.96
N GLU A 214 0.52 5.24 4.83
CA GLU A 214 -0.10 5.35 3.51
C GLU A 214 -0.76 4.02 3.11
N LEU A 215 -0.07 2.89 3.29
CA LEU A 215 -0.63 1.56 3.01
C LEU A 215 -1.87 1.30 3.87
N ALA A 216 -1.87 1.68 5.14
CA ALA A 216 -3.04 1.54 6.00
C ALA A 216 -4.23 2.34 5.44
N ALA A 217 -4.01 3.60 5.06
CA ALA A 217 -5.04 4.44 4.45
C ALA A 217 -5.55 3.86 3.11
N ARG A 218 -4.66 3.28 2.29
CA ARG A 218 -5.02 2.61 1.04
C ARG A 218 -5.89 1.38 1.28
N TRP A 219 -5.52 0.52 2.23
CA TRP A 219 -6.33 -0.65 2.57
C TRP A 219 -7.70 -0.28 3.13
N VAL A 220 -7.80 0.78 3.93
CA VAL A 220 -9.09 1.33 4.34
C VAL A 220 -9.92 1.75 3.12
N ALA A 221 -9.34 2.48 2.17
CA ALA A 221 -10.03 2.92 0.95
C ALA A 221 -10.49 1.73 0.07
N MET A 222 -9.64 0.73 -0.13
CA MET A 222 -9.99 -0.49 -0.88
C MET A 222 -11.18 -1.21 -0.25
N GLU A 223 -11.17 -1.39 1.08
CA GLU A 223 -12.29 -2.04 1.78
C GLU A 223 -13.57 -1.21 1.73
N GLN A 224 -13.46 0.13 1.74
CA GLN A 224 -14.62 1.02 1.59
C GLN A 224 -15.25 0.96 0.21
N ALA A 225 -14.42 0.90 -0.84
CA ALA A 225 -14.89 0.85 -2.22
C ALA A 225 -15.66 -0.45 -2.55
N LYS A 226 -15.41 -1.56 -1.84
CA LYS A 226 -16.13 -2.83 -2.04
C LYS A 226 -17.64 -2.70 -1.94
N GLY A 227 -18.15 -1.83 -1.05
CA GLY A 227 -19.59 -1.60 -0.90
C GLY A 227 -20.25 -1.06 -2.18
N GLU A 228 -19.48 -0.47 -3.09
CA GLU A 228 -19.95 0.10 -4.36
C GLU A 228 -19.81 -0.89 -5.54
N VAL A 229 -19.18 -2.05 -5.34
CA VAL A 229 -18.95 -3.05 -6.39
C VAL A 229 -20.23 -3.83 -6.65
N GLY A 230 -20.85 -3.56 -7.81
CA GLY A 230 -22.09 -4.24 -8.20
C GLY A 230 -21.92 -5.62 -8.83
N ARG A 231 -20.76 -5.89 -9.43
CA ARG A 231 -20.51 -7.12 -10.18
C ARG A 231 -19.87 -8.21 -9.33
N VAL A 232 -20.47 -9.40 -9.31
CA VAL A 232 -19.98 -10.55 -8.51
C VAL A 232 -18.61 -11.06 -8.94
N ASP A 233 -18.32 -11.02 -10.23
CA ASP A 233 -17.02 -11.44 -10.77
C ASP A 233 -15.92 -10.46 -10.37
N VAL A 234 -16.18 -9.15 -10.46
CA VAL A 234 -15.25 -8.10 -10.02
C VAL A 234 -14.96 -8.21 -8.52
N MET A 235 -15.98 -8.42 -7.67
CA MET A 235 -15.78 -8.63 -6.23
C MET A 235 -14.90 -9.86 -5.94
N THR A 236 -15.08 -10.93 -6.71
CA THR A 236 -14.28 -12.15 -6.60
C THR A 236 -12.82 -11.88 -6.97
N GLN A 237 -12.58 -11.17 -8.08
CA GLN A 237 -11.23 -10.80 -8.55
C GLN A 237 -10.52 -9.92 -7.51
N ILE A 238 -11.19 -8.88 -6.99
CA ILE A 238 -10.65 -8.01 -5.94
C ILE A 238 -10.25 -8.84 -4.71
N GLY A 239 -11.13 -9.72 -4.25
CA GLY A 239 -10.84 -10.57 -3.10
C GLY A 239 -9.66 -11.53 -3.32
N GLN A 240 -9.54 -12.10 -4.53
CA GLN A 240 -8.41 -12.95 -4.91
C GLN A 240 -7.10 -12.17 -4.94
N ALA A 241 -7.09 -10.99 -5.55
CA ALA A 241 -5.92 -10.11 -5.62
C ALA A 241 -5.44 -9.69 -4.22
N GLN A 242 -6.37 -9.28 -3.34
CA GLN A 242 -6.06 -8.92 -1.95
C GLN A 242 -5.52 -10.11 -1.15
N ALA A 243 -6.14 -11.29 -1.27
CA ALA A 243 -5.68 -12.50 -0.59
C ALA A 243 -4.28 -12.89 -1.05
N GLN A 244 -4.00 -12.80 -2.36
CA GLN A 244 -2.68 -13.07 -2.92
C GLN A 244 -1.63 -12.09 -2.37
N ALA A 245 -1.90 -10.78 -2.40
CA ALA A 245 -0.97 -9.76 -1.91
C ALA A 245 -0.61 -9.94 -0.42
N LEU A 246 -1.63 -10.11 0.44
CA LEU A 246 -1.41 -10.28 1.89
C LEU A 246 -0.77 -11.63 2.23
N SER A 247 -1.19 -12.72 1.60
CA SER A 247 -0.57 -14.03 1.85
C SER A 247 0.89 -14.08 1.41
N SER A 248 1.23 -13.47 0.27
CA SER A 248 2.63 -13.29 -0.16
C SER A 248 3.43 -12.47 0.86
N LEU A 249 2.85 -11.39 1.39
CA LEU A 249 3.53 -10.55 2.39
C LEU A 249 3.79 -11.31 3.69
N PHE A 250 2.76 -11.96 4.24
CA PHE A 250 2.87 -12.69 5.49
C PHE A 250 3.87 -13.83 5.39
N ARG A 251 3.85 -14.57 4.26
CA ARG A 251 4.84 -15.61 3.98
C ARG A 251 6.25 -15.04 3.88
N ALA A 252 6.44 -13.87 3.26
CA ALA A 252 7.75 -13.23 3.19
C ALA A 252 8.23 -12.82 4.60
N ILE A 253 7.36 -12.18 5.39
CA ILE A 253 7.64 -11.77 6.78
C ILE A 253 8.07 -12.94 7.66
N ASP A 254 7.34 -14.06 7.61
CA ASP A 254 7.63 -15.26 8.43
C ASP A 254 8.89 -16.00 7.98
N ARG A 255 9.43 -15.71 6.79
CA ARG A 255 10.66 -16.33 6.27
C ARG A 255 11.94 -15.57 6.63
N VAL A 256 11.83 -14.33 7.08
CA VAL A 256 12.99 -13.53 7.53
C VAL A 256 13.34 -13.92 8.96
N THR A 257 14.63 -13.97 9.29
CA THR A 257 15.12 -14.23 10.65
C THR A 257 15.89 -13.01 11.18
N PRO A 258 15.45 -12.37 12.28
CA PRO A 258 14.19 -12.60 12.99
C PRO A 258 12.96 -12.16 12.18
N ALA A 259 11.79 -12.73 12.48
CA ALA A 259 10.56 -12.44 11.75
C ALA A 259 10.14 -10.97 11.91
N ARG A 260 9.99 -10.25 10.80
CA ARG A 260 9.66 -8.82 10.76
C ARG A 260 8.15 -8.54 10.79
N ARG A 261 7.44 -9.12 11.77
CA ARG A 261 5.98 -9.01 11.91
C ARG A 261 5.49 -7.58 12.10
N ASP A 262 6.35 -6.69 12.60
CA ASP A 262 6.12 -5.25 12.67
C ASP A 262 5.83 -4.61 11.30
N LEU A 263 6.34 -5.19 10.20
CA LEU A 263 6.11 -4.69 8.84
C LEU A 263 4.65 -4.82 8.37
N ALA A 264 3.87 -5.75 8.95
CA ALA A 264 2.43 -5.88 8.72
C ALA A 264 1.60 -4.88 9.53
N GLY A 265 2.23 -3.94 10.25
CA GLY A 265 1.54 -2.95 11.08
C GLY A 265 0.46 -2.15 10.36
N PHE A 266 0.60 -1.92 9.04
CA PHE A 266 -0.41 -1.23 8.25
C PHE A 266 -1.73 -2.00 8.14
N VAL A 267 -1.70 -3.34 8.15
CA VAL A 267 -2.89 -4.20 8.14
C VAL A 267 -3.64 -4.08 9.47
N ALA A 268 -2.90 -4.10 10.59
CA ALA A 268 -3.46 -3.88 11.92
C ALA A 268 -4.07 -2.48 12.07
N GLU A 269 -3.40 -1.45 11.54
CA GLU A 269 -3.90 -0.07 11.53
C GLU A 269 -5.16 0.08 10.66
N ALA A 270 -5.18 -0.51 9.46
CA ALA A 270 -6.37 -0.52 8.61
C ALA A 270 -7.55 -1.23 9.31
N ALA A 271 -7.28 -2.37 9.96
CA ALA A 271 -8.29 -3.10 10.74
C ALA A 271 -8.83 -2.25 11.89
N ARG A 272 -7.96 -1.53 12.60
CA ARG A 272 -8.39 -0.58 13.63
C ARG A 272 -9.29 0.50 13.05
N ASP A 273 -8.91 1.10 11.94
CA ASP A 273 -9.65 2.23 11.39
C ASP A 273 -11.02 1.82 10.82
N LEU A 274 -11.13 0.60 10.29
CA LEU A 274 -12.37 -0.01 9.80
C LEU A 274 -13.26 -0.56 10.93
N LEU A 275 -12.68 -1.30 11.86
CA LEU A 275 -13.41 -2.13 12.83
C LEU A 275 -13.44 -1.54 14.24
N ALA A 276 -12.51 -0.69 14.65
CA ALA A 276 -12.50 -0.15 16.03
C ALA A 276 -13.56 0.94 16.26
N ARG A 277 -14.20 1.46 15.21
CA ARG A 277 -15.22 2.50 15.33
C ARG A 277 -16.46 1.93 16.03
N GLY A 278 -16.71 2.41 17.24
CA GLY A 278 -17.82 2.01 18.09
C GLY A 278 -19.21 2.36 17.50
N PRO A 279 -20.30 2.10 18.26
CA PRO A 279 -21.68 2.39 17.86
C PRO A 279 -21.91 3.77 17.23
N GLU A 280 -21.23 4.79 17.74
CA GLU A 280 -21.43 6.20 17.38
C GLU A 280 -21.11 6.51 15.92
N ARG A 281 -20.29 5.68 15.26
CA ARG A 281 -19.94 5.84 13.84
C ARG A 281 -20.37 4.66 12.98
N ARG A 282 -21.31 3.83 13.47
CA ARG A 282 -21.81 2.59 12.85
C ARG A 282 -20.65 1.70 12.40
N CYS A 283 -20.18 0.83 13.29
CA CYS A 283 -19.34 -0.29 12.87
C CYS A 283 -20.00 -0.96 11.66
N PRO A 284 -19.26 -1.22 10.56
CA PRO A 284 -19.82 -1.90 9.41
C PRO A 284 -20.44 -3.23 9.83
N ASP A 285 -21.67 -3.48 9.42
CA ASP A 285 -22.21 -4.83 9.38
C ASP A 285 -21.67 -5.55 8.13
N HIS A 286 -21.91 -6.86 8.00
CA HIS A 286 -21.47 -7.60 6.81
C HIS A 286 -22.09 -7.04 5.52
N ARG A 287 -23.28 -6.41 5.60
CA ARG A 287 -23.99 -5.86 4.43
C ARG A 287 -23.23 -4.70 3.81
N TRP A 288 -22.46 -3.96 4.59
CA TRP A 288 -21.65 -2.85 4.11
C TRP A 288 -20.71 -3.23 2.95
N TRP A 289 -20.00 -4.37 3.05
CA TRP A 289 -19.09 -4.83 2.01
C TRP A 289 -19.77 -5.33 0.73
N ILE A 290 -21.06 -5.65 0.80
CA ILE A 290 -21.83 -6.27 -0.30
C ILE A 290 -23.04 -5.43 -0.71
N ALA A 291 -23.09 -4.17 -0.27
CA ALA A 291 -24.28 -3.32 -0.44
C ALA A 291 -24.66 -3.11 -1.91
N GLY A 292 -23.66 -2.97 -2.79
CA GLY A 292 -23.85 -2.81 -4.22
C GLY A 292 -24.06 -4.12 -4.99
N LEU A 293 -23.73 -5.28 -4.40
CA LEU A 293 -23.56 -6.54 -5.11
C LEU A 293 -24.87 -7.04 -5.75
N ASP A 294 -24.81 -7.47 -7.00
CA ASP A 294 -25.97 -8.07 -7.69
C ASP A 294 -26.30 -9.45 -7.11
N LEU A 295 -27.31 -9.48 -6.25
CA LEU A 295 -27.80 -10.69 -5.60
C LEU A 295 -28.64 -11.58 -6.52
N ARG A 296 -28.89 -11.20 -7.78
CA ARG A 296 -29.60 -12.02 -8.78
C ARG A 296 -28.67 -13.02 -9.49
N ALA A 297 -27.36 -12.88 -9.34
CA ALA A 297 -26.38 -13.78 -9.92
C ALA A 297 -26.52 -15.23 -9.37
N PRO A 298 -26.03 -16.26 -10.11
CA PRO A 298 -26.03 -17.63 -9.64
C PRO A 298 -25.43 -17.78 -8.24
N LEU A 299 -25.96 -18.71 -7.43
CA LEU A 299 -25.55 -18.90 -6.03
C LEU A 299 -24.04 -19.10 -5.88
N SER A 300 -23.42 -19.90 -6.76
CA SER A 300 -21.97 -20.14 -6.75
C SER A 300 -21.15 -18.87 -6.97
N ALA A 301 -21.57 -18.00 -7.89
CA ALA A 301 -20.91 -16.72 -8.16
C ALA A 301 -21.07 -15.75 -6.97
N ARG A 302 -22.24 -15.72 -6.33
CA ARG A 302 -22.46 -14.93 -5.11
C ARG A 302 -21.60 -15.42 -3.95
N GLN A 303 -21.49 -16.73 -3.77
CA GLN A 303 -20.63 -17.31 -2.73
C GLN A 303 -19.16 -16.95 -2.95
N ALA A 304 -18.66 -17.05 -4.19
CA ALA A 304 -17.30 -16.61 -4.51
C ALA A 304 -17.10 -15.11 -4.23
N ALA A 305 -18.09 -14.26 -4.56
CA ALA A 305 -18.05 -12.84 -4.26
C ALA A 305 -18.07 -12.55 -2.75
N PHE A 306 -18.85 -13.28 -1.94
CA PHE A 306 -18.85 -13.13 -0.48
C PHE A 306 -17.52 -13.55 0.14
N VAL A 307 -16.94 -14.65 -0.35
CA VAL A 307 -15.59 -15.09 0.01
C VAL A 307 -14.57 -14.01 -0.40
N GLY A 308 -14.74 -13.38 -1.56
CA GLY A 308 -13.89 -12.28 -2.02
C GLY A 308 -14.00 -11.04 -1.14
N ALA A 309 -15.22 -10.64 -0.78
CA ALA A 309 -15.49 -9.53 0.13
C ALA A 309 -14.80 -9.73 1.50
N ALA A 310 -14.81 -10.96 2.02
CA ALA A 310 -14.21 -11.33 3.31
C ALA A 310 -12.67 -11.48 3.29
N ALA A 311 -11.99 -11.31 2.14
CA ALA A 311 -10.54 -11.59 2.01
C ALA A 311 -9.67 -10.86 3.04
N PHE A 312 -9.87 -9.55 3.23
CA PHE A 312 -9.15 -8.77 4.22
C PHE A 312 -9.43 -9.23 5.65
N LEU A 313 -10.70 -9.50 5.99
CA LEU A 313 -11.10 -9.97 7.32
C LEU A 313 -10.46 -11.32 7.66
N ARG A 314 -10.37 -12.24 6.69
CA ARG A 314 -9.65 -13.52 6.85
C ARG A 314 -8.16 -13.32 7.09
N ALA A 315 -7.53 -12.37 6.39
CA ALA A 315 -6.11 -12.06 6.57
C ALA A 315 -5.79 -11.58 8.01
N LEU A 316 -6.76 -10.96 8.70
CA LEU A 316 -6.61 -10.61 10.13
C LEU A 316 -6.50 -11.83 11.04
N GLY A 317 -6.98 -13.01 10.62
CA GLY A 317 -6.77 -14.26 11.34
C GLY A 317 -5.29 -14.59 11.52
N THR A 318 -4.46 -14.30 10.51
CA THR A 318 -3.00 -14.49 10.60
C THR A 318 -2.38 -13.58 11.65
N LEU A 319 -2.84 -12.33 11.77
CA LEU A 319 -2.38 -11.39 12.80
C LEU A 319 -2.73 -11.92 14.20
N GLY A 320 -3.92 -12.52 14.38
CA GLY A 320 -4.31 -13.17 15.63
C GLY A 320 -3.37 -14.30 16.01
N VAL A 321 -3.04 -15.18 15.06
CA VAL A 321 -2.06 -16.27 15.28
C VAL A 321 -0.69 -15.71 15.70
N TRP A 322 -0.23 -14.63 15.08
CA TRP A 322 1.04 -14.00 15.46
C TRP A 322 1.02 -13.40 16.86
N ILE A 323 -0.11 -12.83 17.29
CA ILE A 323 -0.25 -12.29 18.66
C ILE A 323 -0.28 -13.42 19.68
N ASP A 324 -1.03 -14.49 19.42
CA ASP A 324 -1.08 -15.67 20.29
C ASP A 324 0.33 -16.28 20.44
N GLN A 325 1.06 -16.43 19.33
CA GLN A 325 2.45 -16.91 19.34
C GLN A 325 3.38 -15.96 20.13
N ALA A 326 3.25 -14.64 19.94
CA ALA A 326 4.05 -13.67 20.69
C ALA A 326 3.77 -13.73 22.21
N GLY A 327 2.54 -14.05 22.60
CA GLY A 327 2.17 -14.26 24.01
C GLY A 327 2.79 -15.50 24.65
N LEU A 328 3.27 -16.45 23.84
CA LEU A 328 3.91 -17.68 24.30
C LEU A 328 5.44 -17.58 24.38
N VAL A 329 6.05 -16.49 23.89
CA VAL A 329 7.51 -16.32 23.88
C VAL A 329 8.01 -16.07 25.32
N PRO A 330 8.85 -16.97 25.88
CA PRO A 330 9.48 -16.78 27.18
C PRO A 330 10.37 -15.54 27.25
N HIS A 331 10.58 -15.01 28.46
CA HIS A 331 11.41 -13.83 28.69
C HIS A 331 12.89 -13.99 28.26
N PHE A 332 13.38 -15.22 28.18
CA PHE A 332 14.78 -15.53 27.91
C PHE A 332 15.08 -15.89 26.45
N ASP A 333 14.07 -15.89 25.58
CA ASP A 333 14.24 -16.16 24.15
C ASP A 333 14.68 -14.91 23.39
N ASP A 334 15.49 -15.10 22.35
CA ASP A 334 16.02 -14.00 21.51
C ASP A 334 14.90 -13.15 20.86
N ASP A 335 13.73 -13.74 20.65
CA ASP A 335 12.55 -13.09 20.05
C ASP A 335 11.69 -12.31 21.07
N TYR A 336 12.04 -12.31 22.37
CA TYR A 336 11.21 -11.69 23.41
C TYR A 336 10.91 -10.22 23.14
N GLU A 337 11.92 -9.42 22.79
CA GLU A 337 11.74 -7.98 22.53
C GLU A 337 10.85 -7.71 21.30
N ALA A 338 10.97 -8.56 20.27
CA ALA A 338 10.10 -8.51 19.09
C ALA A 338 8.65 -8.87 19.44
N ALA A 339 8.46 -9.92 20.24
CA ALA A 339 7.15 -10.31 20.76
C ALA A 339 6.51 -9.20 21.61
N GLN A 340 7.26 -8.58 22.54
CA GLN A 340 6.76 -7.48 23.36
C GLN A 340 6.42 -6.24 22.55
N LEU A 341 7.20 -5.92 21.51
CA LEU A 341 6.84 -4.86 20.58
C LEU A 341 5.50 -5.14 19.90
N LEU A 342 5.32 -6.37 19.39
CA LEU A 342 4.10 -6.78 18.70
C LEU A 342 2.89 -6.67 19.64
N LEU A 343 2.98 -7.28 20.83
CA LEU A 343 1.92 -7.27 21.84
C LEU A 343 1.54 -5.86 22.25
N SER A 344 2.52 -5.00 22.55
CA SER A 344 2.26 -3.61 22.94
C SER A 344 1.66 -2.77 21.81
N THR A 345 2.11 -2.97 20.57
CA THR A 345 1.61 -2.21 19.41
C THR A 345 0.21 -2.67 19.02
N TRP A 346 -0.12 -3.95 19.15
CA TRP A 346 -1.38 -4.54 18.68
C TRP A 346 -2.34 -4.91 19.82
N THR A 347 -2.13 -4.39 21.03
CA THR A 347 -3.00 -4.68 22.19
C THR A 347 -4.48 -4.40 21.89
N TYR A 348 -4.76 -3.37 21.09
CA TYR A 348 -6.12 -2.98 20.70
C TYR A 348 -6.85 -4.01 19.82
N LEU A 349 -6.13 -4.96 19.21
CA LEU A 349 -6.74 -6.01 18.39
C LEU A 349 -7.45 -7.07 19.23
N HIS A 350 -6.88 -7.44 20.39
CA HIS A 350 -7.46 -8.42 21.33
C HIS A 350 -8.26 -7.80 22.46
N ARG A 351 -7.89 -6.62 22.95
CA ARG A 351 -8.56 -6.00 24.09
C ARG A 351 -9.58 -4.98 23.62
N ALA A 352 -10.83 -5.27 23.93
CA ALA A 352 -11.88 -4.28 23.94
C ALA A 352 -11.46 -3.09 24.80
N ARG A 353 -11.60 -1.87 24.28
CA ARG A 353 -11.59 -0.70 25.15
C ARG A 353 -12.84 -0.78 26.02
N GLU A 354 -12.67 -0.89 27.34
CA GLU A 354 -13.80 -0.79 28.26
C GLU A 354 -14.56 0.51 27.97
N PRO A 355 -15.87 0.46 27.71
CA PRO A 355 -16.64 1.67 27.47
C PRO A 355 -16.65 2.50 28.74
N THR A 356 -16.23 3.76 28.65
CA THR A 356 -16.20 4.71 29.78
C THR A 356 -17.58 5.10 30.30
N ALA A 357 -18.65 4.74 29.58
CA ALA A 357 -20.03 4.97 29.97
C ALA A 357 -20.86 3.69 29.72
N PRO A 358 -21.89 3.42 30.54
CA PRO A 358 -22.82 2.32 30.28
C PRO A 358 -23.44 2.52 28.88
N PRO A 359 -23.54 1.44 28.07
CA PRO A 359 -24.09 1.57 26.73
C PRO A 359 -25.53 2.12 26.82
N PRO A 360 -25.94 3.03 25.90
CA PRO A 360 -27.33 3.44 25.82
C PRO A 360 -28.20 2.19 25.68
N GLN A 361 -29.39 2.18 26.31
CA GLN A 361 -30.34 1.06 26.21
C GLN A 361 -30.64 0.78 24.74
N ARG A 362 -29.92 -0.18 24.16
CA ARG A 362 -30.14 -0.60 22.78
C ARG A 362 -31.37 -1.49 22.73
N ASN A 363 -32.00 -1.47 21.58
CA ASN A 363 -33.08 -2.39 21.25
C ASN A 363 -32.58 -3.82 21.48
N ARG A 364 -33.29 -4.61 22.29
CA ARG A 364 -32.83 -5.93 22.79
C ARG A 364 -32.55 -6.94 21.67
N ASP A 365 -33.02 -6.66 20.46
CA ASP A 365 -32.97 -7.57 19.32
C ASP A 365 -31.71 -7.41 18.44
N GLN A 366 -30.83 -6.44 18.70
CA GLN A 366 -29.58 -6.32 17.92
C GLN A 366 -28.45 -7.17 18.51
N PRO A 367 -27.84 -8.08 17.72
CA PRO A 367 -26.71 -8.88 18.18
C PRO A 367 -25.55 -7.96 18.58
N GLN A 368 -25.00 -8.19 19.78
CA GLN A 368 -23.85 -7.44 20.26
C GLN A 368 -22.61 -7.86 19.49
N LEU A 369 -21.99 -6.92 18.77
CA LEU A 369 -20.71 -7.16 18.13
C LEU A 369 -19.62 -7.39 19.19
N PRO A 370 -18.71 -8.36 18.99
CA PRO A 370 -17.55 -8.54 19.86
C PRO A 370 -16.78 -7.24 20.00
N ALA A 371 -16.29 -6.98 21.20
CA ALA A 371 -15.63 -5.73 21.50
C ALA A 371 -14.15 -5.72 21.03
N ALA A 372 -13.51 -6.90 20.92
CA ALA A 372 -12.22 -7.07 20.27
C ALA A 372 -12.34 -7.04 18.74
N ILE A 373 -11.34 -6.46 18.06
CA ILE A 373 -11.35 -6.30 16.60
C ILE A 373 -11.22 -7.64 15.89
N LEU A 374 -10.39 -8.56 16.38
CA LEU A 374 -10.18 -9.87 15.75
C LEU A 374 -11.43 -10.75 15.83
N ASP A 375 -12.08 -10.78 17.00
CA ASP A 375 -13.34 -11.50 17.17
C ASP A 375 -14.43 -10.93 16.25
N ARG A 376 -14.47 -9.61 16.11
CA ARG A 376 -15.38 -8.94 15.19
C ARG A 376 -15.09 -9.27 13.74
N ALA A 377 -13.82 -9.24 13.33
CA ALA A 377 -13.41 -9.62 11.98
C ALA A 377 -13.81 -11.06 11.66
N LYS A 378 -13.57 -11.99 12.60
CA LYS A 378 -13.97 -13.40 12.48
C LYS A 378 -15.49 -13.56 12.37
N LEU A 379 -16.25 -12.87 13.21
CA LEU A 379 -17.72 -12.86 13.13
C LEU A 379 -18.20 -12.36 11.76
N LEU A 380 -17.68 -11.22 11.29
CA LEU A 380 -18.09 -10.61 10.03
C LEU A 380 -17.71 -11.47 8.82
N ALA A 381 -16.52 -12.08 8.83
CA ALA A 381 -16.11 -13.03 7.79
C ALA A 381 -17.06 -14.24 7.74
N ASN A 382 -17.36 -14.84 8.90
CA ASN A 382 -18.31 -15.95 8.99
C ASN A 382 -19.72 -15.54 8.56
N GLN A 383 -20.16 -14.33 8.88
CA GLN A 383 -21.46 -13.81 8.44
C GLN A 383 -21.50 -13.69 6.92
N LEU A 384 -20.51 -13.04 6.30
CA LEU A 384 -20.41 -12.93 4.84
C LEU A 384 -20.46 -14.31 4.17
N GLU A 385 -19.68 -15.26 4.69
CA GLU A 385 -19.59 -16.61 4.12
C GLU A 385 -20.86 -17.44 4.37
N SER A 386 -21.60 -17.20 5.45
CA SER A 386 -22.84 -17.91 5.79
C SER A 386 -24.12 -17.36 5.13
N LEU A 387 -24.05 -16.22 4.44
CA LEU A 387 -25.18 -15.64 3.70
C LEU A 387 -25.79 -16.56 2.64
N HIS A 388 -25.11 -17.65 2.27
CA HIS A 388 -25.66 -18.71 1.41
C HIS A 388 -26.90 -19.40 2.00
N SER A 389 -27.08 -19.33 3.33
CA SER A 389 -28.21 -19.94 4.04
C SER A 389 -29.49 -19.10 4.02
N LEU A 390 -29.40 -17.81 3.66
CA LEU A 390 -30.57 -16.94 3.52
C LEU A 390 -31.20 -17.21 2.15
N GLY A 391 -32.19 -18.11 2.17
CA GLY A 391 -33.04 -18.44 1.04
C GLY A 391 -33.66 -17.19 0.40
N VAL A 392 -33.95 -17.34 -0.89
CA VAL A 392 -34.56 -16.39 -1.83
C VAL A 392 -35.29 -15.22 -1.14
N PRO A 393 -34.93 -13.96 -1.41
CA PRO A 393 -35.73 -12.82 -0.95
C PRO A 393 -37.14 -12.96 -1.52
N SER A 394 -38.12 -13.08 -0.63
CA SER A 394 -39.56 -13.06 -0.91
C SER A 394 -39.99 -11.76 -1.58
#